data_AF-A0A0K1PE37-F1
#
_entry.id   AF-A0A0K1PE37-F1
#
_cell.length_a   1.000
_cell.length_b   1.000
_cell.length_c   1.000
_cell.angle_alpha   90.00
_cell.angle_beta   90.00
_cell.angle_gamma   90.00
#
_symmetry.space_group_name_H-M   'P 1'
#
loop_
_entity.id
_entity.type
_entity.pdbx_description
1 polymer ?
#
loop_
_entity_poly.entity_id
_entity_poly.type
_entity_poly.pdbx_seq_one_letter_code
_entity_poly.pdbx_strand_id
1 'polypeptide(L)'
;MKTSGRKQLRRWFRDQRGQGMTEYIVIVALIAVAAIGVVTAFGDNVRALFATSTDALAGKESSSSGAKKASSGVRDSRNLQDFAEHAKKSK
;
A
#
# COMPACT_ATOMS: atom_id res chain seq x y z
N MET A 1 -35.31 -13.41 -42.73
CA MET A 1 -34.18 -13.20 -41.79
C MET A 1 -34.33 -11.80 -41.19
N LYS A 2 -34.79 -11.66 -39.94
CA LYS A 2 -35.19 -10.35 -39.36
C LYS A 2 -34.44 -10.07 -38.05
N THR A 3 -33.81 -8.91 -38.00
CA THR A 3 -32.86 -8.41 -37.00
C THR A 3 -33.51 -8.13 -35.64
N SER A 4 -33.12 -8.88 -34.60
CA SER A 4 -33.57 -8.63 -33.20
C SER A 4 -32.43 -8.47 -32.18
N GLY A 5 -31.23 -8.08 -32.62
CA GLY A 5 -30.05 -7.95 -31.76
C GLY A 5 -29.86 -6.61 -31.04
N ARG A 6 -30.80 -5.64 -31.11
CA ARG A 6 -30.56 -4.26 -30.63
C ARG A 6 -31.35 -3.82 -29.40
N LYS A 7 -32.28 -4.64 -28.86
CA LYS A 7 -33.14 -4.23 -27.73
C LYS A 7 -32.62 -4.65 -26.33
N GLN A 8 -31.66 -5.57 -26.25
CA GLN A 8 -31.12 -6.07 -24.97
C GLN A 8 -30.12 -5.09 -24.31
N LEU A 9 -29.38 -4.29 -25.10
CA LEU A 9 -28.34 -3.39 -24.58
C LEU A 9 -28.89 -2.16 -23.84
N ARG A 10 -30.13 -1.75 -24.14
CA ARG A 10 -30.73 -0.53 -23.59
C ARG A 10 -31.48 -0.73 -22.27
N ARG A 11 -31.58 -1.96 -21.77
CA ARG A 11 -32.30 -2.26 -20.52
C ARG A 11 -31.38 -2.23 -19.29
N TRP A 12 -30.08 -2.47 -19.47
CA TRP A 12 -29.06 -2.33 -18.42
C TRP A 12 -28.84 -0.88 -17.95
N PHE A 13 -29.19 0.11 -18.79
CA PHE A 13 -28.99 1.53 -18.50
C PHE A 13 -30.29 2.28 -18.14
N ARG A 14 -31.44 1.58 -18.02
CA ARG A 14 -32.75 2.24 -17.94
C ARG A 14 -33.51 2.04 -16.64
N ASP A 15 -32.80 1.75 -15.55
CA ASP A 15 -33.33 1.81 -14.18
C ASP A 15 -32.34 2.54 -13.26
N GLN A 16 -31.97 3.78 -13.61
CA GLN A 16 -30.97 4.59 -12.91
C GLN A 16 -31.47 6.03 -12.67
N ARG A 17 -32.65 6.18 -12.07
CA ARG A 17 -33.08 7.48 -11.53
C ARG A 17 -32.68 7.54 -10.05
N GLY A 18 -31.44 7.95 -9.78
CA GLY A 18 -31.01 8.46 -8.46
C GLY A 18 -30.32 7.49 -7.49
N GLN A 19 -30.05 6.23 -7.84
CA GLN A 19 -29.62 5.20 -6.88
C GLN A 19 -28.17 4.71 -7.07
N GLY A 20 -27.20 5.58 -7.38
CA GLY A 20 -25.81 5.11 -7.30
C GLY A 20 -24.72 6.08 -7.70
N MET A 21 -24.93 6.95 -8.69
CA MET A 21 -23.80 7.73 -9.23
C MET A 21 -23.15 8.65 -8.19
N THR A 22 -23.95 9.32 -7.35
CA THR A 22 -23.42 10.20 -6.29
C THR A 22 -22.88 9.42 -5.10
N GLU A 23 -23.50 8.30 -4.71
CA GLU A 23 -23.05 7.45 -3.61
C GLU A 23 -21.67 6.85 -3.89
N TYR A 24 -21.47 6.35 -5.11
CA TYR A 24 -20.16 5.87 -5.54
C TYR A 24 -19.12 6.98 -5.56
N ILE A 25 -19.48 8.19 -6.01
CA ILE A 25 -18.56 9.34 -6.01
C ILE A 25 -18.15 9.73 -4.59
N VAL A 26 -19.09 9.73 -3.63
CA VAL A 26 -18.79 10.05 -2.23
C VAL A 26 -17.87 8.99 -1.62
N ILE A 27 -18.13 7.70 -1.83
CA ILE A 27 -17.26 6.63 -1.33
C ILE A 27 -15.85 6.73 -1.93
N VAL A 28 -15.74 6.98 -3.24
CA VAL A 28 -14.45 7.18 -3.91
C VAL A 28 -13.70 8.39 -3.34
N ALA A 29 -14.40 9.50 -3.07
CA ALA A 29 -13.79 10.67 -2.45
C ALA A 29 -13.22 10.36 -1.05
N LEU A 30 -13.95 9.58 -0.24
CA LEU A 30 -13.49 9.15 1.08
C LEU A 30 -12.24 8.25 1.00
N ILE A 31 -12.23 7.28 0.08
CA ILE A 31 -11.06 6.41 -0.16
C ILE A 31 -9.87 7.25 -0.64
N ALA A 32 -10.07 8.22 -1.53
CA ALA A 32 -9.00 9.07 -2.04
C ALA A 32 -8.31 9.86 -0.92
N VAL A 33 -9.08 10.47 -0.01
CA VAL A 33 -8.53 11.19 1.15
C VAL A 33 -7.76 10.25 2.07
N ALA A 34 -8.31 9.07 2.37
CA ALA A 34 -7.63 8.07 3.19
C ALA A 34 -6.32 7.58 2.54
N ALA A 35 -6.33 7.35 1.22
CA ALA A 35 -5.16 6.93 0.47
C ALA A 35 -4.04 7.97 0.48
N ILE A 36 -4.38 9.27 0.34
CA ILE A 36 -3.39 10.35 0.50
C ILE A 36 -2.76 10.29 1.89
N GLY A 37 -3.56 10.12 2.95
CA GLY A 37 -3.05 9.99 4.32
C GLY A 37 -2.10 8.81 4.51
N VAL A 38 -2.45 7.62 4.00
CA VAL A 38 -1.62 6.42 4.11
C VAL A 38 -0.33 6.55 3.29
N VAL A 39 -0.42 7.00 2.04
CA VAL A 39 0.74 7.13 1.15
C VAL A 39 1.71 8.18 1.67
N THR A 40 1.22 9.29 2.23
CA THR A 40 2.08 10.32 2.83
C THR A 40 2.71 9.83 4.15
N ALA A 41 1.97 9.13 5.00
CA ALA A 41 2.49 8.64 6.28
C ALA A 41 3.50 7.48 6.13
N PHE A 42 3.31 6.60 5.14
CA PHE A 42 4.09 5.36 5.00
C PHE A 42 4.96 5.30 3.74
N GLY A 43 4.75 6.15 2.74
CA GLY A 43 5.44 6.11 1.45
C GLY A 43 6.96 6.23 1.58
N ASP A 44 7.44 7.15 2.43
CA ASP A 44 8.86 7.34 2.68
C ASP A 44 9.52 6.10 3.32
N ASN A 45 8.82 5.45 4.25
CA ASN A 45 9.30 4.23 4.91
C ASN A 45 9.38 3.07 3.92
N VAL A 46 8.34 2.87 3.10
CA VAL A 46 8.32 1.84 2.06
C VAL A 46 9.46 2.07 1.06
N ARG A 47 9.63 3.31 0.58
CA ARG A 47 10.71 3.67 -0.34
C ARG A 47 12.09 3.43 0.27
N ALA A 48 12.29 3.77 1.53
CA ALA A 48 13.55 3.54 2.24
C ALA A 48 13.87 2.04 2.39
N LEU A 49 12.86 1.20 2.63
CA LEU A 49 13.04 -0.26 2.68
C LEU A 49 13.47 -0.81 1.32
N PHE A 50 12.79 -0.42 0.23
CA PHE A 50 13.19 -0.83 -1.12
C PHE A 50 14.60 -0.37 -1.48
N ALA A 51 14.96 0.88 -1.16
CA ALA A 51 16.31 1.39 -1.40
C ALA A 51 17.37 0.57 -0.64
N THR A 52 17.10 0.25 0.64
CA THR A 52 17.97 -0.60 1.46
C THR A 52 18.13 -1.99 0.85
N SER A 53 17.03 -2.60 0.38
CA SER A 53 17.06 -3.91 -0.29
C SER A 53 17.83 -3.88 -1.61
N THR A 54 17.69 -2.81 -2.41
CA THR A 54 18.46 -2.63 -3.64
C THR A 54 19.96 -2.44 -3.36
N ASP A 55 20.31 -1.64 -2.35
CA ASP A 55 21.71 -1.42 -1.96
C ASP A 55 22.36 -2.71 -1.44
N ALA A 56 21.64 -3.48 -0.61
CA ALA A 56 22.11 -4.78 -0.13
C ALA A 56 22.35 -5.76 -1.29
N LEU A 57 21.44 -5.80 -2.28
CA LEU A 57 21.61 -6.62 -3.48
C LEU A 57 22.78 -6.15 -4.36
N ALA A 58 23.08 -4.85 -4.35
CA ALA A 58 24.24 -4.26 -5.02
C ALA A 58 25.56 -4.43 -4.24
N GLY A 59 25.56 -5.15 -3.11
CA GLY A 59 26.75 -5.37 -2.27
C GLY A 59 27.18 -4.15 -1.45
N LYS A 60 26.31 -3.14 -1.29
CA LYS A 60 26.55 -1.96 -0.46
C LYS A 60 26.00 -2.20 0.94
N GLU A 61 26.88 -2.59 1.87
CA GLU A 61 26.48 -3.01 3.22
C GLU A 61 26.10 -1.87 4.19
N SER A 62 26.16 -0.61 3.77
CA SER A 62 26.03 0.57 4.64
C SER A 62 24.93 1.54 4.21
N SER A 63 23.73 1.03 3.92
CA SER A 63 22.54 1.86 3.80
C SER A 63 21.85 2.00 5.17
N SER A 64 22.13 3.12 5.85
CA SER A 64 21.41 3.51 7.06
C SER A 64 19.91 3.57 6.73
N SER A 65 19.12 2.69 7.34
CA SER A 65 17.69 2.57 7.09
C SER A 65 16.99 3.89 7.45
N GLY A 66 16.73 4.73 6.45
CA GLY A 66 16.03 6.01 6.61
C GLY A 66 14.56 5.88 6.99
N ALA A 67 14.07 4.65 7.15
CA ALA A 67 12.74 4.38 7.67
C ALA A 67 12.62 4.91 9.11
N LYS A 68 11.60 5.74 9.35
CA LYS A 68 11.21 6.18 10.69
C LYS A 68 11.02 4.93 11.56
N LYS A 69 11.90 4.72 12.55
CA LYS A 69 11.74 3.61 13.50
C LYS A 69 10.37 3.73 14.17
N ALA A 70 9.56 2.68 14.05
CA ALA A 70 8.29 2.59 14.74
C ALA A 70 8.50 2.80 16.24
N SER A 71 7.56 3.51 16.89
CA SER A 71 7.63 3.81 18.31
C SER A 71 7.80 2.53 19.14
N SER A 72 8.49 2.66 20.27
CA SER A 72 9.01 1.63 21.16
C SER A 72 8.10 0.45 21.54
N GLY A 73 6.80 0.52 21.30
CA GLY A 73 5.80 -0.50 21.70
C GLY A 73 5.72 -1.73 20.80
N VAL A 74 6.39 -1.77 19.65
CA VAL A 74 6.40 -2.92 18.70
C VAL A 74 7.79 -3.60 18.65
N ARG A 75 8.60 -3.44 19.70
CA ARG A 75 9.98 -3.96 19.76
C ARG A 75 10.10 -5.43 20.15
N ASP A 76 9.00 -6.10 20.49
CA ASP A 76 9.03 -7.48 20.99
C ASP A 76 9.33 -8.53 19.90
N SER A 77 9.34 -8.12 18.62
CA SER A 77 9.76 -8.97 17.52
C SER A 77 11.28 -8.95 17.40
N ARG A 78 11.95 -10.04 17.79
CA ARG A 78 13.38 -10.24 17.56
C ARG A 78 13.73 -10.01 16.09
N ASN A 79 14.58 -9.03 15.83
CA ASN A 79 15.04 -8.70 14.48
C ASN A 79 16.46 -9.22 14.26
N LEU A 80 16.91 -9.23 12.99
CA LEU A 80 18.25 -9.67 12.57
C LEU A 80 19.41 -9.03 13.36
N GLN A 81 19.20 -7.82 13.89
CA GLN A 81 20.17 -7.12 14.73
C GLN A 81 20.39 -7.82 16.09
N ASP A 82 19.33 -8.36 16.71
CA ASP A 82 19.41 -9.13 17.97
C ASP A 82 20.24 -10.41 17.78
N PHE A 83 20.05 -11.10 16.64
CA PHE A 83 20.85 -12.26 16.28
C PHE A 83 22.33 -11.90 16.03
N ALA A 84 22.60 -10.81 15.31
CA ALA A 84 23.95 -10.35 15.06
C ALA A 84 24.68 -9.91 16.35
N GLU A 85 23.96 -9.23 17.26
CA GLU A 85 24.51 -8.80 18.55
C GLU A 85 24.82 -9.99 19.46
N HIS A 86 23.93 -10.99 19.52
CA HIS A 86 24.15 -12.21 20.28
C HIS A 86 25.32 -13.03 19.72
N ALA A 87 25.46 -13.13 18.40
CA ALA A 87 26.60 -13.79 17.75
C ALA A 87 27.93 -13.10 18.07
N LYS A 88 27.93 -11.76 18.15
CA LYS A 88 29.12 -10.97 18.49
C LYS A 88 29.51 -11.09 19.96
N LYS A 89 28.53 -11.20 20.86
CA LYS A 89 28.71 -11.33 22.32
C LYS A 89 29.14 -12.75 22.76
N SER A 90 28.93 -13.74 21.89
CA SER A 90 29.29 -15.15 22.11
C SER A 90 30.76 -15.48 21.77
N LYS A 91 31.57 -14.50 21.38
CA LYS A 91 33.03 -14.58 21.28
C LYS A 91 33.67 -13.79 22.41
#